data_AF-A0AA86NXE0-F1
#
_entry.id   AF-A0AA86NXE0-F1
#
_cell.length_a   1.000
_cell.length_b   1.000
_cell.length_c   1.000
_cell.angle_alpha   90.00
_cell.angle_beta   90.00
_cell.angle_gamma   90.00
#
_symmetry.space_group_name_H-M   'P 1'
#
loop_
_entity.id
_entity.type
_entity.pdbx_description
1 polymer ?
#
loop_
_entity_poly.entity_id
_entity_poly.type
_entity_poly.pdbx_seq_one_letter_code
_entity_poly.pdbx_strand_id
1 'polypeptide(L)'
;MLNQVNKRNYCQWSQDEKDLLQRLVNQYLQNNKKPDWIEIQKNIVTKTYRQCYDQYVLLIKIPKQQNIRHDWTSEEENKLLNVFRQIPYKWEQIQIHFQNMTINQLKNKYNSLKQKDTVTFERDSHEKKDTLIVQLEQILKRCQ
;
A
#
# COMPACT_ATOMS: atom_id res chain seq x y z
N MET A 1 23.02 18.64 -26.56
CA MET A 1 22.18 19.31 -25.54
C MET A 1 21.22 18.27 -24.98
N LEU A 2 21.56 17.64 -23.85
CA LEU A 2 20.70 16.62 -23.25
C LEU A 2 19.61 17.30 -22.43
N ASN A 3 18.36 17.16 -22.88
CA ASN A 3 17.15 17.48 -22.14
C ASN A 3 17.17 16.71 -20.81
N GLN A 4 17.54 17.40 -19.74
CA GLN A 4 17.31 16.92 -18.39
C GLN A 4 15.80 16.99 -18.14
N VAL A 5 15.14 15.85 -18.37
CA VAL A 5 13.76 15.64 -17.92
C VAL A 5 13.78 15.87 -16.41
N ASN A 6 13.17 16.97 -15.97
CA ASN A 6 12.94 17.29 -14.57
C ASN A 6 12.24 16.10 -13.90
N LYS A 7 13.02 15.22 -13.27
CA LYS A 7 12.47 14.20 -12.36
C LYS A 7 11.75 14.99 -11.28
N ARG A 8 10.42 14.91 -11.29
CA ARG A 8 9.60 15.42 -10.19
C ARG A 8 10.10 14.73 -8.93
N ASN A 9 10.91 15.42 -8.13
CA ASN A 9 11.34 14.95 -6.83
C ASN A 9 10.09 14.87 -5.97
N TYR A 10 9.45 13.70 -5.97
CA TYR A 10 8.32 13.40 -5.11
C TYR A 10 8.86 13.34 -3.69
N CYS A 11 8.89 14.49 -3.02
CA CYS A 11 9.29 14.59 -1.63
C CYS A 11 8.16 13.98 -0.78
N GLN A 12 8.36 12.76 -0.34
CA GLN A 12 7.45 12.06 0.56
C GLN A 12 7.26 12.89 1.83
N TRP A 13 6.01 13.04 2.28
CA TRP A 13 5.69 13.71 3.54
C TRP A 13 6.20 12.89 4.73
N SER A 14 7.07 13.47 5.54
CA SER A 14 7.47 12.89 6.83
C SER A 14 6.32 12.99 7.84
N GLN A 15 6.42 12.25 8.95
CA GLN A 15 5.42 12.36 10.02
C GLN A 15 5.48 13.75 10.68
N ASP A 16 6.68 14.26 10.94
CA ASP A 16 6.89 15.59 11.53
C ASP A 16 6.29 16.72 10.68
N GLU A 17 6.43 16.64 9.35
CA GLU A 17 5.84 17.60 8.42
C GLU A 17 4.30 17.57 8.49
N LYS A 18 3.70 16.38 8.58
CA LYS A 18 2.25 16.21 8.70
C LYS A 18 1.76 16.74 10.04
N ASP A 19 2.47 16.45 11.13
CA ASP A 19 2.13 16.90 12.47
C ASP A 19 2.26 18.42 12.60
N LEU A 20 3.29 19.01 11.96
CA LEU A 20 3.45 20.46 11.86
C LEU A 20 2.30 21.10 11.06
N LEU A 21 1.98 20.56 9.88
CA LEU A 21 0.84 21.02 9.07
C LEU A 21 -0.46 20.99 9.88
N GLN A 22 -0.73 19.88 10.57
CA GLN A 22 -1.94 19.71 11.36
C GLN A 22 -2.01 20.73 12.51
N ARG A 23 -0.89 20.95 13.22
CA ARG A 23 -0.81 21.96 14.28
C ARG A 23 -1.10 23.36 13.77
N LEU A 24 -0.46 23.77 12.67
CA LEU A 24 -0.66 25.10 12.09
C LEU A 24 -2.11 25.30 11.65
N VAL A 25 -2.69 24.34 10.93
CA VAL A 25 -4.09 24.43 10.52
C VAL A 25 -5.02 24.51 11.73
N ASN A 26 -4.80 23.71 12.77
CA ASN A 26 -5.60 23.75 13.99
C ASN A 26 -5.54 25.13 14.68
N GLN A 27 -4.39 25.80 14.67
CA GLN A 27 -4.27 27.17 15.22
C GLN A 27 -5.13 28.18 14.46
N TYR A 28 -5.21 28.08 13.12
CA TYR A 28 -6.13 28.93 12.34
C TYR A 28 -7.59 28.64 12.69
N LEU A 29 -7.96 27.36 12.75
CA LEU A 29 -9.33 26.94 13.03
C LEU A 29 -9.78 27.32 14.46
N GLN A 30 -8.91 27.18 15.47
CA GLN A 30 -9.19 27.61 16.85
C GLN A 30 -9.48 29.11 16.95
N ASN A 31 -8.86 29.91 16.07
CA ASN A 31 -9.09 31.34 15.97
C ASN A 31 -10.26 31.71 15.04
N ASN A 32 -11.08 30.74 14.62
CA ASN A 32 -12.15 30.89 13.62
C ASN A 32 -11.68 31.52 12.29
N LYS A 33 -10.40 31.33 11.94
CA LYS A 33 -9.80 31.82 10.70
C LYS A 33 -9.65 30.68 9.69
N LYS A 34 -9.75 31.03 8.41
CA LYS A 34 -9.39 30.11 7.33
C LYS A 34 -7.86 29.93 7.30
N PRO A 35 -7.33 28.71 7.11
CA PRO A 35 -5.89 28.49 6.99
C PRO A 35 -5.30 29.27 5.82
N ASP A 36 -4.26 30.06 6.09
CA ASP A 36 -3.48 30.71 5.05
C ASP A 36 -2.34 29.78 4.60
N TRP A 37 -2.48 29.20 3.42
CA TRP A 37 -1.53 28.22 2.90
C TRP A 37 -0.16 28.82 2.57
N ILE A 38 -0.10 30.11 2.23
CA ILE A 38 1.17 30.79 1.95
C ILE A 38 1.94 30.95 3.26
N GLU A 39 1.25 31.35 4.33
CA GLU A 39 1.87 31.49 5.66
C GLU A 39 2.27 30.12 6.24
N ILE A 40 1.43 29.10 6.06
CA ILE A 40 1.74 27.73 6.47
C ILE A 40 2.98 27.20 5.74
N GLN A 41 3.12 27.48 4.44
CA GLN A 41 4.28 27.07 3.65
C GLN A 41 5.60 27.62 4.22
N LYS A 42 5.61 28.85 4.74
CA LYS A 42 6.84 29.44 5.33
C LYS A 42 7.40 28.60 6.47
N ASN A 43 6.55 27.83 7.15
CA ASN A 43 6.93 26.91 8.22
C ASN A 43 7.31 25.51 7.70
N ILE A 44 6.87 25.12 6.50
CA ILE A 44 7.14 23.83 5.86
C ILE A 44 7.85 24.07 4.53
N VAL A 45 9.07 24.62 4.60
CA VAL A 45 9.82 25.10 3.42
C VAL A 45 10.14 24.02 2.38
N THR A 46 10.08 22.75 2.79
CA THR A 46 10.24 21.57 1.93
C THR A 46 9.05 21.32 1.01
N LYS A 47 7.91 21.97 1.26
CA LYS A 47 6.66 21.80 0.52
C LYS A 47 6.15 23.15 0.03
N THR A 48 5.41 23.14 -1.06
CA THR A 48 4.71 24.31 -1.61
C THR A 48 3.36 24.48 -0.91
N TYR A 49 2.81 25.70 -0.90
CA TYR A 49 1.48 25.97 -0.33
C TYR A 49 0.40 25.04 -0.91
N ARG A 50 0.51 24.70 -2.21
CA ARG A 50 -0.43 23.78 -2.87
C ARG A 50 -0.32 22.36 -2.31
N GLN A 51 0.91 21.88 -2.10
CA GLN A 51 1.14 20.58 -1.46
C GLN A 51 0.60 20.56 -0.03
N CYS A 52 0.73 21.65 0.74
CA CYS A 52 0.15 21.77 2.07
C CYS A 52 -1.39 21.67 2.05
N TYR A 53 -2.05 22.36 1.11
CA TYR A 53 -3.49 22.25 0.92
C TYR A 53 -3.93 20.84 0.54
N ASP A 54 -3.28 20.24 -0.47
CA ASP A 54 -3.60 18.89 -0.93
C ASP A 54 -3.42 17.86 0.21
N GLN A 55 -2.35 17.99 1.00
CA GLN A 55 -2.12 17.16 2.16
C GLN A 55 -3.19 17.34 3.25
N TYR A 56 -3.63 18.57 3.52
CA TYR A 56 -4.73 18.83 4.45
C TYR A 56 -6.05 18.21 3.98
N VAL A 57 -6.37 18.34 2.69
CA VAL A 57 -7.56 17.71 2.10
C VAL A 57 -7.52 16.20 2.27
N LEU A 58 -6.35 15.56 2.09
CA LEU A 58 -6.18 14.13 2.36
C LEU A 58 -6.40 13.78 3.84
N LEU A 59 -5.91 14.62 4.77
CA LEU A 59 -6.11 14.42 6.21
C LEU A 59 -7.59 14.50 6.62
N ILE A 60 -8.38 15.37 5.98
CA ILE A 60 -9.83 15.47 6.25
C ILE A 60 -10.60 14.33 5.60
N LYS A 61 -10.31 14.03 4.32
CA LYS A 61 -11.09 13.09 3.51
C LYS A 61 -10.88 11.64 3.91
N ILE A 62 -9.70 11.30 4.43
CA ILE A 62 -9.36 9.92 4.80
C ILE A 62 -9.68 9.73 6.29
N PRO A 63 -10.65 8.86 6.65
CA PRO A 63 -10.89 8.49 8.04
C PRO A 63 -9.60 7.97 8.67
N LYS A 64 -9.27 8.39 9.90
CA LYS A 64 -8.04 7.98 10.59
C LYS A 64 -7.81 6.47 10.57
N GLN A 65 -8.88 5.68 10.64
CA GLN A 65 -8.85 4.21 10.58
C GLN A 65 -8.36 3.64 9.24
N GLN A 66 -8.59 4.34 8.13
CA GLN A 66 -8.20 3.90 6.78
C GLN A 66 -6.71 4.11 6.46
N ASN A 67 -5.98 4.85 7.31
CA ASN A 67 -4.57 5.20 7.09
C ASN A 67 -3.61 4.43 8.02
N ILE A 68 -4.12 3.46 8.78
CA ILE A 68 -3.32 2.61 9.67
C ILE A 68 -2.65 1.53 8.81
N ARG A 69 -1.39 1.22 9.12
CA ARG A 69 -0.73 0.03 8.56
C ARG A 69 -1.50 -1.20 9.02
N HIS A 70 -2.13 -1.89 8.08
CA HIS A 70 -2.94 -3.08 8.36
C HIS A 70 -2.08 -4.33 8.22
N ASP A 71 -2.01 -5.11 9.31
CA ASP A 71 -1.37 -6.41 9.31
C ASP A 71 -2.36 -7.45 8.79
N TRP A 72 -2.08 -7.96 7.59
CA TRP A 72 -2.95 -8.91 6.91
C TRP A 72 -2.89 -10.30 7.53
N THR A 73 -4.04 -10.85 7.89
CA THR A 73 -4.13 -12.27 8.28
C THR A 73 -4.36 -13.17 7.07
N SER A 74 -4.01 -14.46 7.19
CA SER A 74 -4.27 -15.45 6.13
C SER A 74 -5.76 -15.57 5.81
N GLU A 75 -6.64 -15.37 6.79
CA GLU A 75 -8.09 -15.37 6.60
C GLU A 75 -8.54 -14.20 5.71
N GLU A 76 -8.01 -13.01 5.94
CA GLU A 76 -8.29 -11.83 5.12
C GLU A 76 -7.74 -11.96 3.70
N GLU A 77 -6.54 -12.54 3.56
CA GLU A 77 -5.96 -12.87 2.25
C GLU A 77 -6.87 -13.81 1.45
N ASN A 78 -7.31 -14.90 2.09
CA ASN A 78 -8.22 -15.87 1.48
C ASN A 78 -9.57 -15.23 1.13
N LYS A 79 -10.11 -14.39 2.02
CA LYS A 79 -11.32 -13.62 1.76
C LYS A 79 -11.15 -12.70 0.55
N LEU A 80 -10.01 -12.00 0.44
CA LEU A 80 -9.72 -11.10 -0.68
C LEU A 80 -9.68 -11.86 -2.00
N LEU A 81 -9.00 -13.00 -2.04
CA LEU A 81 -8.95 -13.86 -3.23
C LEU A 81 -10.34 -14.39 -3.61
N ASN A 82 -11.13 -14.83 -2.63
CA ASN A 82 -12.48 -15.35 -2.86
C ASN A 82 -13.43 -14.27 -3.41
N VAL A 83 -13.45 -13.08 -2.79
CA VAL A 83 -14.29 -11.96 -3.26
C VAL A 83 -13.83 -11.49 -4.64
N PHE A 84 -12.52 -11.42 -4.89
CA PHE A 84 -11.98 -11.04 -6.20
C PHE A 84 -12.36 -12.05 -7.30
N ARG A 85 -12.39 -13.36 -7.01
CA ARG A 85 -12.85 -14.38 -7.96
C ARG A 85 -14.32 -14.21 -8.34
N GLN A 86 -15.15 -13.76 -7.41
CA GLN A 86 -16.57 -13.49 -7.66
C GLN A 86 -16.78 -12.20 -8.45
N ILE A 87 -16.01 -11.15 -8.13
CA ILE A 87 -16.19 -9.81 -8.71
C ILE A 87 -14.83 -9.21 -9.14
N PRO A 88 -14.25 -9.68 -10.26
CA PRO A 88 -12.92 -9.27 -10.67
C PRO A 88 -12.87 -7.79 -11.04
N TYR A 89 -11.80 -7.11 -10.60
CA TYR A 89 -11.46 -5.71 -10.92
C TYR A 89 -12.46 -4.63 -10.48
N LYS A 90 -13.58 -4.98 -9.83
CA LYS A 90 -14.54 -4.01 -9.26
C LYS A 90 -14.17 -3.65 -7.82
N TRP A 91 -13.04 -2.97 -7.65
CA TRP A 91 -12.45 -2.70 -6.34
C TRP A 91 -13.35 -1.96 -5.36
N GLU A 92 -14.21 -1.06 -5.84
CA GLU A 92 -15.19 -0.37 -5.00
C GLU A 92 -16.20 -1.34 -4.39
N GLN A 93 -16.66 -2.33 -5.16
CA GLN A 93 -17.57 -3.37 -4.67
C GLN A 93 -16.86 -4.32 -3.72
N ILE A 94 -15.61 -4.69 -4.03
CA ILE A 94 -14.77 -5.51 -3.16
C ILE A 94 -14.57 -4.83 -1.80
N GLN A 95 -14.32 -3.51 -1.79
CA GLN A 95 -14.05 -2.74 -0.57
C GLN A 95 -15.20 -2.82 0.44
N ILE A 96 -16.45 -2.95 -0.02
CA ILE A 96 -17.63 -3.07 0.86
C ILE A 96 -17.50 -4.30 1.79
N HIS A 97 -16.78 -5.34 1.37
CA HIS A 97 -16.55 -6.55 2.18
C HIS A 97 -15.43 -6.41 3.22
N PHE A 98 -14.66 -5.31 3.20
CA PHE A 98 -13.51 -5.07 4.06
C PHE A 98 -13.69 -3.75 4.82
N GLN A 99 -14.12 -3.85 6.08
CA GLN A 99 -14.25 -2.70 6.95
C GLN A 99 -12.86 -2.09 7.20
N ASN A 100 -12.75 -0.77 7.03
CA ASN A 100 -11.54 0.03 7.26
C ASN A 100 -10.37 -0.17 6.29
N MET A 101 -10.52 -0.98 5.24
CA MET A 101 -9.48 -1.06 4.20
C MET A 101 -9.78 -0.10 3.05
N THR A 102 -8.74 0.54 2.53
CA THR A 102 -8.80 1.34 1.31
C THR A 102 -8.65 0.46 0.07
N ILE A 103 -9.23 0.89 -1.05
CA ILE A 103 -9.04 0.25 -2.36
C ILE A 103 -7.55 0.03 -2.69
N ASN A 104 -6.69 0.99 -2.33
CA ASN A 104 -5.26 0.88 -2.57
C ASN A 104 -4.60 -0.22 -1.74
N GLN A 105 -4.98 -0.38 -0.47
CA GLN A 105 -4.50 -1.50 0.35
C GLN A 105 -4.93 -2.85 -0.25
N LEU A 106 -6.18 -2.97 -0.71
CA LEU A 106 -6.67 -4.19 -1.36
C LEU A 106 -5.91 -4.51 -2.66
N LYS A 107 -5.71 -3.51 -3.52
CA LYS A 107 -4.94 -3.66 -4.77
C LYS A 107 -3.49 -4.08 -4.50
N ASN A 108 -2.83 -3.39 -3.57
CA ASN A 108 -1.45 -3.68 -3.20
C ASN A 108 -1.32 -5.10 -2.65
N LYS A 109 -2.26 -5.51 -1.79
CA LYS A 109 -2.25 -6.86 -1.23
C LYS A 109 -2.46 -7.92 -2.30
N TYR A 110 -3.46 -7.74 -3.15
CA TYR A 110 -3.72 -8.66 -4.26
C TYR A 110 -2.52 -8.80 -5.19
N ASN A 111 -1.84 -7.70 -5.51
CA ASN A 111 -0.61 -7.73 -6.32
C ASN A 111 0.53 -8.46 -5.62
N SER A 112 0.66 -8.33 -4.30
CA SER A 112 1.62 -9.10 -3.51
C SER A 112 1.29 -10.60 -3.48
N LEU A 113 0.01 -10.95 -3.38
CA LEU A 113 -0.46 -12.35 -3.43
C LEU A 113 -0.23 -12.99 -4.80
N LYS A 114 -0.50 -12.27 -5.89
CA LYS A 114 -0.21 -12.72 -7.26
C LYS A 114 1.24 -13.13 -7.46
N GLN A 115 2.19 -12.40 -6.87
CA GLN A 115 3.61 -12.72 -6.96
C GLN A 115 3.98 -13.96 -6.13
N LYS A 116 3.29 -14.18 -5.00
CA LYS A 116 3.46 -15.40 -4.22
C LYS A 116 2.97 -16.62 -5.00
N ASP A 117 1.83 -16.55 -5.68
CA ASP A 117 1.28 -17.67 -6.46
C ASP A 117 2.24 -18.16 -7.55
N THR A 118 2.97 -17.25 -8.22
CA THR A 118 4.02 -17.63 -9.18
C THR A 118 5.21 -18.31 -8.52
N VAL A 119 5.64 -17.85 -7.34
CA VAL A 119 6.80 -18.41 -6.62
C VAL A 119 6.45 -19.74 -5.93
N THR A 120 5.25 -19.88 -5.38
CA THR A 120 4.78 -21.15 -4.78
C THR A 120 4.57 -22.22 -5.84
N PHE A 121 4.08 -21.87 -7.04
CA PHE A 121 3.95 -22.83 -8.12
C PHE A 121 5.32 -23.36 -8.59
N GLU A 122 6.34 -22.50 -8.64
CA GLU A 122 7.72 -22.91 -8.93
C GLU A 122 8.32 -23.75 -7.79
N ARG A 123 8.09 -23.39 -6.53
CA ARG A 123 8.55 -24.18 -5.37
C ARG A 123 7.93 -25.57 -5.32
N ASP A 124 6.61 -25.67 -5.44
CA ASP A 124 5.89 -26.94 -5.40
C ASP A 124 6.29 -27.86 -6.57
N SER A 125 6.67 -27.28 -7.72
CA SER A 125 7.16 -28.02 -8.88
C SER A 125 8.59 -28.54 -8.69
N HIS A 126 9.46 -27.77 -8.04
CA HIS A 126 10.83 -28.21 -7.71
C HIS A 126 10.83 -29.25 -6.59
N GLU A 127 10.03 -29.05 -5.54
CA GLU A 127 9.92 -29.99 -4.41
C GLU A 127 9.39 -31.37 -4.86
N LYS A 128 8.43 -31.40 -5.80
CA LYS A 128 7.97 -32.64 -6.43
C LYS A 128 9.07 -33.33 -7.26
N LYS A 129 9.90 -32.56 -7.99
CA LYS A 129 11.03 -33.12 -8.76
C LYS A 129 12.10 -33.69 -7.83
N ASP A 130 12.45 -32.97 -6.77
CA ASP A 130 13.46 -33.39 -5.80
C ASP A 130 13.01 -34.66 -5.07
N THR A 131 11.72 -34.76 -4.72
CA THR A 131 11.14 -35.97 -4.12
C THR A 131 11.22 -37.17 -5.08
N LEU A 132 10.94 -36.95 -6.37
CA LEU A 132 11.00 -38.01 -7.38
C LEU A 132 12.43 -38.50 -7.62
N ILE A 133 13.40 -37.58 -7.64
CA ILE A 133 14.84 -37.90 -7.77
C ILE A 133 15.30 -38.75 -6.58
N VAL A 134 14.96 -38.36 -5.36
CA VAL A 134 15.31 -39.12 -4.15
C VAL A 134 14.70 -40.53 -4.19
N GLN A 135 13.47 -40.67 -4.66
CA GLN A 135 12.83 -41.98 -4.82
C GLN A 135 13.52 -42.85 -5.88
N LEU A 136 13.91 -42.28 -7.03
CA LEU A 136 14.63 -42.99 -8.08
C LEU A 136 16.04 -43.44 -7.61
N GLU A 137 16.76 -42.58 -6.88
CA GLU A 137 18.06 -42.92 -6.30
C GLU A 137 17.96 -44.06 -5.28
N GLN A 138 16.90 -44.09 -4.48
CA GLN A 138 16.63 -45.19 -3.53
C GLN A 138 16.29 -46.50 -4.23
N ILE A 139 15.57 -46.46 -5.36
CA ILE A 139 15.26 -47.64 -6.17
C ILE A 139 16.54 -48.21 -6.80
N LEU A 140 17.37 -47.36 -7.40
CA LEU A 140 18.64 -47.78 -8.02
C LEU A 140 19.61 -48.41 -7.01
N LYS A 141 19.66 -47.88 -5.77
CA LYS A 141 20.46 -48.47 -4.67
C LYS A 141 19.94 -49.81 -4.16
N ARG A 142 18.69 -50.16 -4.43
CA ARG A 142 18.09 -51.46 -4.05
C ARG A 142 18.20 -52.53 -5.15
N CYS A 143 18.62 -52.15 -6.35
CA CYS A 143 18.80 -53.05 -7.50
C CYS A 143 20.27 -53.53 -7.70
N GLN A 144 21.16 -53.24 -6.75
CA GLN A 144 22.52 -53.80 -6.66
C GLN A 144 22.57 -54.79 -5.49
#